data_AF-A0A7C3HY22-F1
#
_entry.id   AF-A0A7C3HY22-F1
#
_cell.length_a   1.000
_cell.length_b   1.000
_cell.length_c   1.000
_cell.angle_alpha   90.00
_cell.angle_beta   90.00
_cell.angle_gamma   90.00
#
_symmetry.space_group_name_H-M   'P 1'
#
loop_
_entity.id
_entity.type
_entity.pdbx_description
1 polymer ?
#
loop_
_entity_poly.entity_id
_entity_poly.type
_entity_poly.pdbx_seq_one_letter_code
_entity_poly.pdbx_strand_id
1 'polypeptide(L)'
;MAHKQIKDRPKRRRSLMPILLAVLAVLVLAFVIGRVGFKICKPFVLCWQIRNEVRAIEDENARLRQENKELKAKRDQLKTKAGVINEARKLGFVRKGEKIVVDEPQPQKDAGAERD
;
A
#
# COMPACT_ATOMS: atom_id res chain seq x y z
N MET A 1 -82.18 -46.45 17.02
CA MET A 1 -81.23 -45.75 16.14
C MET A 1 -81.05 -44.34 16.68
N ALA A 2 -79.87 -44.01 17.22
CA ALA A 2 -79.59 -42.70 17.85
C ALA A 2 -78.70 -41.86 16.93
N HIS A 3 -79.21 -40.71 16.47
CA HIS A 3 -78.47 -39.76 15.65
C HIS A 3 -77.36 -39.09 16.46
N LYS A 4 -76.12 -39.30 16.01
CA LYS A 4 -74.90 -38.72 16.58
C LYS A 4 -74.77 -37.28 16.08
N GLN A 5 -75.06 -36.30 16.93
CA GLN A 5 -74.83 -34.88 16.65
C GLN A 5 -73.31 -34.60 16.59
N ILE A 6 -72.81 -34.23 15.42
CA ILE A 6 -71.42 -33.79 15.23
C ILE A 6 -71.38 -32.30 15.58
N LYS A 7 -70.82 -31.99 16.75
CA LYS A 7 -70.61 -30.60 17.20
C LYS A 7 -69.38 -30.04 16.50
N ASP A 8 -69.60 -29.22 15.47
CA ASP A 8 -68.53 -28.51 14.77
C ASP A 8 -67.77 -27.59 15.74
N ARG A 9 -66.49 -27.88 15.97
CA ARG A 9 -65.61 -27.01 16.76
C ARG A 9 -65.11 -25.88 15.88
N PRO A 10 -65.13 -24.60 16.33
CA PRO A 10 -64.63 -23.50 15.54
C PRO A 10 -63.11 -23.65 15.35
N LYS A 11 -62.67 -23.78 14.09
CA LYS A 11 -61.25 -23.76 13.73
C LYS A 11 -60.67 -22.40 14.12
N ARG A 12 -59.96 -22.36 15.25
CA ARG A 12 -59.22 -21.18 15.73
C ARG A 12 -58.14 -20.84 14.71
N ARG A 13 -58.43 -19.92 13.78
CA ARG A 13 -57.44 -19.37 12.84
C ARG A 13 -56.37 -18.67 13.67
N ARG A 14 -55.24 -19.35 13.90
CA ARG A 14 -54.05 -18.72 14.50
C ARG A 14 -53.62 -17.65 13.51
N SER A 15 -53.76 -16.39 13.91
CA SER A 15 -53.35 -15.26 13.09
C SER A 15 -51.85 -15.40 12.79
N LEU A 16 -51.48 -15.33 11.51
CA LEU A 16 -50.08 -15.37 11.05
C LEU A 16 -49.39 -13.99 11.22
N MET A 17 -50.15 -12.96 11.61
CA MET A 17 -49.65 -11.61 11.91
C MET A 17 -48.39 -11.54 12.78
N PRO A 18 -48.30 -12.22 13.95
CA PRO A 18 -47.10 -12.14 14.78
C PRO A 18 -45.86 -12.74 14.11
N ILE A 19 -46.04 -13.75 13.26
CA ILE A 19 -44.94 -14.37 12.50
C ILE A 19 -44.44 -13.39 11.42
N LEU A 20 -45.36 -12.77 10.70
CA LEU A 20 -45.04 -11.75 9.69
C LEU A 20 -44.31 -10.54 10.29
N LEU A 21 -44.76 -10.07 11.46
CA LEU A 21 -44.09 -9.00 12.21
C LEU A 21 -42.68 -9.39 12.67
N ALA A 22 -42.50 -10.62 13.16
CA ALA A 22 -41.18 -11.11 13.57
C ALA A 22 -40.22 -11.21 12.37
N VAL A 23 -40.69 -11.71 11.23
CA VAL A 23 -39.89 -11.78 10.00
C VAL A 23 -39.50 -10.38 9.53
N LEU A 24 -40.44 -9.44 9.53
CA LEU A 24 -40.16 -8.05 9.16
C LEU A 24 -39.10 -7.43 10.09
N ALA A 25 -39.21 -7.65 11.40
CA ALA A 25 -38.27 -7.14 12.38
C ALA A 25 -36.85 -7.70 12.17
N VAL A 26 -36.72 -9.00 11.86
CA VAL A 26 -35.42 -9.62 11.55
C VAL A 26 -34.82 -9.03 10.28
N LEU A 27 -35.61 -8.81 9.23
CA LEU A 27 -35.13 -8.21 7.98
C LEU A 27 -34.64 -6.77 8.20
N VAL A 28 -35.39 -5.98 8.97
CA VAL A 28 -34.99 -4.61 9.33
C VAL A 28 -33.70 -4.62 10.15
N LEU A 29 -33.60 -5.52 11.13
CA LEU A 29 -32.40 -5.64 11.96
C LEU A 29 -31.17 -6.04 11.13
N ALA A 30 -31.31 -7.02 10.24
CA ALA A 30 -30.25 -7.44 9.33
C ALA A 30 -29.82 -6.29 8.39
N PHE A 31 -30.78 -5.51 7.89
CA PHE A 31 -30.48 -4.35 7.05
C PHE A 31 -29.71 -3.26 7.80
N VAL A 32 -30.10 -2.97 9.04
CA VAL A 32 -29.41 -1.98 9.90
C VAL A 32 -27.99 -2.44 10.21
N ILE A 33 -27.81 -3.70 10.63
CA ILE A 33 -26.49 -4.27 10.94
C ILE A 33 -25.61 -4.26 9.70
N GLY A 34 -26.13 -4.69 8.54
CA GLY A 34 -25.38 -4.66 7.28
C GLY A 34 -24.94 -3.25 6.89
N ARG A 35 -25.82 -2.25 7.04
CA ARG A 35 -25.52 -0.86 6.69
C ARG A 35 -24.49 -0.22 7.63
N VAL A 36 -24.57 -0.51 8.93
CA VAL A 36 -23.61 -0.02 9.94
C VAL A 36 -22.26 -0.73 9.79
N GLY A 37 -22.26 -2.05 9.63
CA GLY A 37 -21.05 -2.83 9.40
C GLY A 37 -20.28 -2.36 8.17
N PHE A 38 -20.97 -2.11 7.06
CA PHE A 38 -20.34 -1.60 5.84
C PHE A 38 -19.71 -0.21 6.02
N LYS A 39 -20.34 0.66 6.81
CA LYS A 39 -19.79 1.99 7.14
C LYS A 39 -18.55 1.95 8.03
N ILE A 40 -18.42 0.95 8.90
CA ILE A 40 -17.27 0.82 9.82
C ILE A 40 -16.11 0.07 9.14
N CYS A 41 -16.40 -0.93 8.31
CA CYS A 41 -15.35 -1.66 7.59
C CYS A 41 -14.60 -0.79 6.57
N LYS A 42 -15.29 0.12 5.89
CA LYS A 42 -14.70 0.99 4.86
C LYS A 42 -13.53 1.88 5.37
N PRO A 43 -13.66 2.65 6.46
CA PRO A 43 -12.56 3.46 6.97
C PRO A 43 -11.41 2.61 7.52
N PHE A 44 -11.70 1.41 8.07
CA PHE A 44 -10.66 0.52 8.55
C PHE A 44 -9.77 0.00 7.42
N VAL A 45 -10.40 -0.47 6.33
CA VAL A 45 -9.68 -0.92 5.13
C VAL A 45 -8.88 0.24 4.51
N LEU A 46 -9.47 1.42 4.44
CA LEU A 46 -8.80 2.61 3.89
C LEU A 46 -7.58 3.02 4.73
N CYS A 47 -7.72 3.07 6.07
CA CYS A 47 -6.60 3.34 6.97
C CYS A 47 -5.48 2.31 6.83
N TRP A 48 -5.85 1.03 6.66
CA TRP A 48 -4.86 -0.03 6.47
C TRP A 48 -4.11 0.10 5.14
N GLN A 49 -4.81 0.41 4.05
CA GLN A 49 -4.19 0.67 2.74
C GLN A 49 -3.26 1.88 2.79
N ILE A 50 -3.73 3.02 3.31
CA ILE A 50 -2.93 4.24 3.44
C ILE A 50 -1.67 3.97 4.26
N ARG A 51 -1.78 3.22 5.36
CA ARG A 51 -0.63 2.89 6.20
C ARG A 51 0.41 2.06 5.46
N ASN A 52 -0.01 1.15 4.60
CA ASN A 52 0.90 0.35 3.79
C ASN A 52 1.57 1.19 2.69
N GLU A 53 0.81 2.09 2.05
CA GLU A 53 1.36 3.02 1.04
C GLU A 53 2.39 3.97 1.66
N VAL A 54 2.10 4.56 2.82
CA VAL A 54 3.04 5.42 3.55
C VAL A 54 4.33 4.67 3.88
N ARG A 55 4.23 3.43 4.36
CA ARG A 55 5.41 2.61 4.65
C ARG A 55 6.25 2.32 3.41
N ALA A 56 5.61 1.96 2.30
CA ALA A 56 6.32 1.71 1.05
C ALA A 56 7.08 2.95 0.56
N ILE A 57 6.45 4.12 0.67
CA ILE A 57 7.07 5.41 0.32
C ILE A 57 8.22 5.74 1.26
N GLU A 58 8.07 5.52 2.57
CA GLU A 58 9.12 5.74 3.56
C GLU A 58 10.33 4.83 3.31
N ASP A 59 10.11 3.56 3.03
CA ASP A 59 11.15 2.58 2.72
C ASP A 59 11.91 2.96 1.44
N GLU A 60 11.18 3.38 0.39
CA GLU A 60 11.80 3.82 -0.85
C GLU A 60 12.61 5.11 -0.66
N ASN A 61 12.09 6.07 0.11
CA ASN A 61 12.82 7.30 0.42
C ASN A 61 14.07 7.02 1.26
N ALA A 62 14.00 6.07 2.21
CA ALA A 62 15.15 5.62 2.97
C ALA A 62 16.22 4.98 2.05
N ARG A 63 15.80 4.10 1.12
CA ARG A 63 16.70 3.48 0.13
C ARG A 63 17.36 4.55 -0.76
N LEU A 64 16.57 5.44 -1.34
CA LEU A 64 17.08 6.52 -2.19
C LEU A 64 18.04 7.45 -1.45
N ARG A 65 17.78 7.74 -0.16
CA ARG A 65 18.72 8.54 0.66
C ARG A 65 20.03 7.82 0.90
N GLN A 66 20.01 6.50 1.11
CA GLN A 66 21.23 5.70 1.23
C GLN A 66 22.01 5.69 -0.09
N GLU A 67 21.35 5.37 -1.20
CA GLU A 67 21.96 5.39 -2.53
C GLU A 67 22.56 6.78 -2.87
N ASN A 68 21.84 7.86 -2.58
CA ASN A 68 22.33 9.21 -2.83
C ASN A 68 23.56 9.54 -1.98
N LYS A 69 23.61 9.10 -0.71
CA LYS A 69 24.80 9.23 0.14
C LYS A 69 25.98 8.44 -0.43
N GLU A 70 25.77 7.22 -0.85
CA GLU A 70 26.81 6.38 -1.47
C GLU A 70 27.34 6.99 -2.77
N LEU A 71 26.44 7.44 -3.65
CA LEU A 71 26.80 8.08 -4.91
C LEU A 71 27.54 9.39 -4.68
N LYS A 72 27.12 10.21 -3.71
CA LYS A 72 27.86 11.42 -3.32
C LYS A 72 29.25 11.09 -2.82
N ALA A 73 29.39 10.07 -1.97
CA ALA A 73 30.70 9.62 -1.49
C ALA A 73 31.58 9.13 -2.65
N LYS A 74 31.05 8.34 -3.58
CA LYS A 74 31.76 7.89 -4.79
C LYS A 74 32.17 9.07 -5.68
N ARG A 75 31.25 10.00 -5.93
CA ARG A 75 31.54 11.23 -6.69
C ARG A 75 32.67 12.01 -6.05
N ASP A 76 32.63 12.21 -4.73
CA ASP A 76 33.65 12.99 -4.04
C ASP A 76 35.00 12.27 -3.97
N GLN A 77 35.01 10.92 -3.91
CA GLN A 77 36.23 10.13 -4.12
C GLN A 77 36.81 10.35 -5.52
N LEU A 78 35.96 10.27 -6.56
CA LEU A 78 36.36 10.43 -7.97
C LEU A 78 36.81 11.86 -8.33
N LYS A 79 36.48 12.87 -7.53
CA LYS A 79 37.06 14.22 -7.69
C LYS A 79 38.54 14.28 -7.31
N THR A 80 39.03 13.32 -6.53
CA THR A 80 40.44 13.29 -6.13
C THR A 80 41.28 12.51 -7.14
N LYS A 81 42.51 12.97 -7.41
CA LYS A 81 43.45 12.26 -8.31
C LYS A 81 43.67 10.81 -7.87
N ALA A 82 43.75 10.56 -6.56
CA ALA A 82 43.89 9.21 -6.00
C ALA A 82 42.65 8.33 -6.26
N GLY A 83 41.44 8.90 -6.15
CA GLY A 83 40.20 8.18 -6.45
C GLY A 83 40.08 7.81 -7.94
N VAL A 84 40.41 8.74 -8.84
CA VAL A 84 40.46 8.47 -10.29
C VAL A 84 41.45 7.34 -10.60
N ILE A 85 42.66 7.38 -10.04
CA ILE A 85 43.69 6.37 -10.26
C ILE A 85 43.24 4.99 -9.73
N ASN A 86 42.61 4.94 -8.56
CA ASN A 86 42.11 3.70 -7.99
C ASN A 86 40.98 3.09 -8.82
N GLU A 87 40.04 3.90 -9.30
CA GLU A 87 38.95 3.42 -10.15
C GLU A 87 39.46 2.99 -11.53
N ALA A 88 40.40 3.74 -12.12
CA ALA A 88 41.05 3.40 -13.38
C ALA A 88 41.82 2.07 -13.30
N ARG A 89 42.46 1.77 -12.16
CA ARG A 89 43.09 0.45 -11.92
C ARG A 89 42.06 -0.68 -11.83
N LYS A 90 40.94 -0.48 -11.12
CA LYS A 90 39.86 -1.50 -11.05
C LYS A 90 39.28 -1.81 -12.43
N LEU A 91 39.15 -0.80 -13.27
CA LEU A 91 38.65 -0.91 -14.64
C LEU A 91 39.70 -1.42 -15.64
N GLY A 92 40.95 -1.64 -15.19
CA GLY A 92 42.03 -2.17 -16.02
C GLY A 92 42.72 -1.14 -16.93
N PHE A 93 42.40 0.15 -16.81
CA PHE A 93 42.99 1.23 -17.60
C PHE A 93 44.42 1.61 -17.17
N VAL A 94 44.87 1.18 -15.98
CA VAL A 94 46.20 1.53 -15.44
C VAL A 94 46.84 0.29 -14.83
N ARG A 95 48.07 -0.04 -15.25
CA ARG A 95 48.88 -1.14 -14.68
C ARG A 95 49.84 -0.65 -13.59
N LYS A 96 50.27 -1.57 -12.73
CA LYS A 96 51.22 -1.27 -11.64
C LYS A 96 52.59 -0.91 -12.25
N GLY A 97 53.02 0.35 -12.11
CA GLY A 97 54.32 0.85 -12.60
C GLY A 97 54.23 1.92 -13.69
N GLU A 98 53.04 2.23 -14.21
CA GLU A 98 52.86 3.30 -15.21
C GLU A 98 52.80 4.70 -14.58
N LYS A 99 53.36 5.70 -15.27
CA LYS A 99 53.21 7.12 -14.92
C LYS A 99 51.86 7.63 -15.40
N ILE A 100 51.04 8.15 -14.49
CA ILE A 100 49.68 8.61 -14.78
C ILE A 100 49.67 10.14 -14.79
N VAL A 101 49.18 10.72 -15.88
CA VAL A 101 48.87 12.15 -15.97
C VAL A 101 47.35 12.29 -15.86
N VAL A 102 46.88 12.84 -14.74
CA VAL A 102 45.46 13.12 -14.51
C VAL A 102 45.23 14.57 -14.90
N ASP A 103 44.52 14.77 -16.02
CA ASP A 103 44.14 16.09 -16.49
C ASP A 103 43.02 16.67 -15.62
N GLU A 104 43.00 17.99 -15.45
CA GLU A 104 42.06 18.64 -14.53
C GLU A 104 40.65 18.67 -15.17
N PRO A 105 39.61 18.17 -14.47
CA PRO A 105 38.29 18.05 -15.09
C PRO A 105 37.73 19.43 -15.43
N GLN A 106 37.47 19.66 -16.72
CA GLN A 106 36.78 20.84 -17.21
C GLN A 106 35.35 20.85 -16.62
N PRO A 107 34.83 21.99 -16.12
CA PRO A 107 33.48 22.06 -15.59
C PRO A 107 32.49 21.72 -16.71
N GLN A 108 31.87 20.54 -16.60
CA GLN A 108 30.85 20.10 -17.54
C GLN A 108 29.60 20.94 -17.27
N LYS A 109 29.20 21.77 -18.24
CA LYS A 109 27.95 22.53 -18.18
C LYS A 109 26.79 21.55 -18.10
N ASP A 110 26.10 21.54 -16.97
CA ASP A 110 24.94 20.69 -16.72
C ASP A 110 23.84 20.98 -17.75
N ALA A 111 23.69 20.12 -18.75
CA ALA A 111 22.67 20.22 -19.81
C ALA A 111 21.29 19.73 -19.33
N GLY A 112 20.87 20.14 -18.12
CA GLY A 112 19.66 19.63 -17.46
C GLY A 112 18.84 20.65 -16.67
N ALA A 113 19.15 21.94 -16.74
CA ALA A 113 18.41 22.99 -16.01
C ALA A 113 17.20 23.56 -16.79
N GLU A 114 16.74 22.89 -17.85
CA GLU A 114 15.63 23.38 -18.68
C GLU A 114 14.68 22.22 -18.98
N ARG A 115 13.74 21.99 -18.06
CA ARG A 115 12.42 21.40 -18.27
C ARG A 115 11.63 21.47 -16.95
N ASP A 116 10.78 22.50 -16.92
CA ASP A 116 9.48 22.64 -16.24
C ASP A 116 9.40 22.51 -14.70
#